data_AF-A0A7S0NQF3-F1
#
_entry.id   AF-A0A7S0NQF3-F1
#
_cell.length_a   1.000
_cell.length_b   1.000
_cell.length_c   1.000
_cell.angle_alpha   90.00
_cell.angle_beta   90.00
_cell.angle_gamma   90.00
#
_symmetry.space_group_name_H-M   'P 1'
#
loop_
_entity.id
_entity.type
_entity.pdbx_description
1 polymer ?
#
loop_
_entity_poly.entity_id
_entity_poly.type
_entity_poly.pdbx_seq_one_letter_code
_entity_poly.pdbx_strand_id
1 'polypeptide(L)'
;GAGKALSALAKASTAHSARAKTLLDEWKSLAAAERKAGAAAVEAPLRHPSVALRRACEAPTDWTAVRAALTIDRAVAEIEWCTPGSAAALLAVDDFIHARLKRFADKRNDPNVAALSGLSPYLHFGQLSAQRMALLVKKSGGASDGVAAFLEEAVVRRELADNFCFYQPHYDSLQGAAGWAYESLQKHATDPREKLYSLEELEAAKTHEDIWNAAQRQMMATGKMHGFMRMYWAKKILEWTPSPEEALRIAIYLNDKYSIDGRDPNGYVGCGWAIMGTHDMGWAERPVFGKIRYMNYAGCKRKFDIARYAAAWAGGGAQVDTLFKKGSEKRGSASTAASTKPKKARS
;
A
#
# COMPACT_ATOMS: atom_id res chain seq x y z
N GLY A 1 -8.57 17.19 -13.44
CA GLY A 1 -7.44 17.03 -12.51
C GLY A 1 -6.11 17.19 -13.23
N ALA A 2 -5.77 16.25 -14.10
CA ALA A 2 -4.53 16.24 -14.90
C ALA A 2 -4.33 17.50 -15.77
N GLY A 3 -5.39 18.03 -16.39
CA GLY A 3 -5.28 19.21 -17.27
C GLY A 3 -4.78 20.51 -16.62
N LYS A 4 -4.93 20.70 -15.30
CA LYS A 4 -4.40 21.89 -14.62
C LYS A 4 -2.89 21.78 -14.33
N ALA A 5 -2.38 20.58 -14.06
CA ALA A 5 -0.94 20.33 -13.84
C ALA A 5 -0.17 20.34 -15.17
N LEU A 6 -0.71 19.69 -16.21
CA LEU A 6 -0.18 19.78 -17.58
C LEU A 6 -0.19 21.21 -18.12
N SER A 7 -1.23 22.00 -17.79
CA SER A 7 -1.27 23.41 -18.16
C SER A 7 -0.27 24.30 -17.41
N ALA A 8 0.22 23.89 -16.23
CA ALA A 8 1.27 24.60 -15.50
C ALA A 8 2.67 24.24 -16.05
N LEU A 9 2.90 22.96 -16.36
CA LEU A 9 4.13 22.48 -16.99
C LEU A 9 4.32 22.98 -18.43
N ALA A 10 3.23 23.06 -19.21
CA ALA A 10 3.22 23.60 -20.58
C ALA A 10 3.50 25.11 -20.65
N LYS A 11 3.37 25.83 -19.52
CA LYS A 11 3.64 27.27 -19.39
C LYS A 11 5.02 27.58 -18.81
N ALA A 12 5.72 26.58 -18.25
CA ALA A 12 7.10 26.74 -17.81
C ALA A 12 8.04 26.81 -19.03
N SER A 13 9.21 27.45 -18.89
CA SER A 13 10.27 27.45 -19.92
C SER A 13 11.35 26.44 -19.55
N THR A 14 11.03 25.16 -19.69
CA THR A 14 11.94 24.03 -19.39
C THR A 14 12.02 23.07 -20.58
N ALA A 15 13.04 22.21 -20.61
CA ALA A 15 13.26 21.21 -21.67
C ALA A 15 12.07 20.23 -21.87
N HIS A 16 11.16 20.11 -20.90
CA HIS A 16 9.99 19.23 -20.97
C HIS A 16 8.69 19.93 -21.42
N SER A 17 8.74 21.24 -21.65
CA SER A 17 7.56 22.08 -21.89
C SER A 17 6.90 21.81 -23.24
N ALA A 18 7.70 21.43 -24.25
CA ALA A 18 7.20 21.01 -25.56
C ALA A 18 6.40 19.71 -25.48
N ARG A 19 6.92 18.69 -24.78
CA ARG A 19 6.23 17.40 -24.60
C ARG A 19 4.98 17.53 -23.74
N ALA A 20 5.00 18.39 -22.71
CA ALA A 20 3.83 18.69 -21.91
C ALA A 20 2.74 19.45 -22.70
N LYS A 21 3.10 20.30 -23.66
CA LYS A 21 2.15 20.94 -24.59
C LYS A 21 1.46 19.91 -25.48
N THR A 22 2.22 19.00 -26.10
CA THR A 22 1.68 17.94 -26.95
C THR A 22 0.65 17.08 -26.20
N LEU A 23 1.01 16.61 -25.00
CA LEU A 23 0.11 15.80 -24.17
C LEU A 23 -1.12 16.57 -23.69
N LEU A 24 -0.99 17.88 -23.45
CA LEU A 24 -2.10 18.73 -23.06
C LEU A 24 -3.07 18.96 -24.23
N ASP A 25 -2.56 19.11 -25.45
CA ASP A 25 -3.37 19.33 -26.64
C ASP A 25 -4.08 18.04 -27.08
N GLU A 26 -3.41 16.88 -26.99
CA GLU A 26 -4.04 15.56 -27.13
C GLU A 26 -5.15 15.35 -26.10
N TRP A 27 -4.87 15.63 -24.83
CA TRP A 27 -5.88 15.50 -23.76
C TRP A 27 -7.08 16.43 -23.97
N LYS A 28 -6.84 17.69 -24.37
CA LYS A 28 -7.92 18.65 -24.69
C LYS A 28 -8.73 18.21 -25.89
N SER A 29 -8.07 17.66 -26.92
CA SER A 29 -8.74 17.11 -28.10
C SER A 29 -9.67 15.96 -27.73
N LEU A 30 -9.18 15.01 -26.93
CA LEU A 30 -9.96 13.87 -26.43
C LEU A 30 -11.12 14.31 -25.53
N ALA A 31 -10.87 15.22 -24.59
CA ALA A 31 -11.90 15.74 -23.69
C ALA A 31 -12.95 16.62 -24.40
N ALA A 32 -12.56 17.33 -25.47
CA ALA A 32 -13.47 18.09 -26.31
C ALA A 32 -14.30 17.16 -27.19
N ALA A 33 -13.71 16.09 -27.72
CA ALA A 33 -14.42 15.04 -28.44
C ALA A 33 -15.46 14.35 -27.55
N GLU A 34 -15.11 14.00 -26.30
CA GLU A 34 -16.03 13.42 -25.31
C GLU A 34 -17.20 14.37 -24.95
N ARG A 35 -16.94 15.67 -24.83
CA ARG A 35 -18.00 16.66 -24.54
C ARG A 35 -18.89 16.95 -25.73
N LYS A 36 -18.31 17.02 -26.93
CA LYS A 36 -19.04 17.27 -28.19
C LYS A 36 -19.89 16.07 -28.59
N ALA A 37 -19.53 14.86 -28.13
CA ALA A 37 -20.34 13.67 -28.30
C ALA A 37 -21.68 13.73 -27.53
N GLY A 38 -21.78 14.51 -26.45
CA GLY A 38 -23.02 14.74 -25.70
C GLY A 38 -23.68 13.47 -25.14
N ALA A 39 -24.58 13.62 -24.17
CA ALA A 39 -25.39 12.50 -23.65
C ALA A 39 -26.41 11.93 -24.67
N ALA A 40 -26.29 12.31 -25.95
CA ALA A 40 -27.19 11.91 -27.04
C ALA A 40 -26.56 10.91 -28.04
N ALA A 41 -25.31 10.47 -27.82
CA ALA A 41 -24.64 9.47 -28.67
C ALA A 41 -24.34 8.15 -27.95
N VAL A 42 -25.20 7.73 -27.00
CA VAL A 42 -25.17 6.35 -26.48
C VAL A 42 -26.45 5.61 -26.91
N GLU A 43 -26.80 5.69 -28.20
CA GLU A 43 -27.79 4.79 -28.83
C GLU A 43 -27.17 3.59 -29.54
N ALA A 44 -25.87 3.37 -29.36
CA ALA A 44 -25.35 2.03 -29.32
C ALA A 44 -24.52 1.91 -28.05
N PRO A 45 -24.82 0.97 -27.12
CA PRO A 45 -23.80 0.59 -26.15
C PRO A 45 -22.55 0.31 -26.96
N LEU A 46 -21.38 0.79 -26.49
CA LEU A 46 -20.09 0.39 -27.04
C LEU A 46 -20.11 -1.14 -27.17
N ARG A 47 -20.44 -1.65 -28.35
CA ARG A 47 -20.35 -3.06 -28.68
C ARG A 47 -18.87 -3.24 -28.95
N HIS A 48 -18.11 -3.25 -27.86
CA HIS A 48 -16.80 -3.85 -27.87
C HIS A 48 -16.96 -5.21 -28.56
N PRO A 49 -16.04 -5.66 -29.42
CA PRO A 49 -16.11 -6.99 -30.06
C PRO A 49 -16.24 -8.14 -29.04
N SER A 50 -16.14 -7.81 -27.74
CA SER A 50 -16.51 -8.66 -26.63
C SER A 50 -18.00 -8.96 -26.48
N VAL A 51 -18.93 -8.46 -27.32
CA VAL A 51 -20.29 -9.03 -27.32
C VAL A 51 -20.25 -10.49 -27.81
N ALA A 52 -19.40 -10.80 -28.80
CA ALA A 52 -19.14 -12.18 -29.22
C ALA A 52 -18.27 -12.94 -28.19
N LEU A 53 -17.31 -12.25 -27.55
CA LEU A 53 -16.55 -12.83 -26.42
C LEU A 53 -17.41 -12.96 -25.15
N ARG A 54 -18.58 -12.31 -25.06
CA ARG A 54 -19.43 -12.34 -23.87
C ARG A 54 -19.88 -13.75 -23.59
N ARG A 55 -20.31 -14.47 -24.63
CA ARG A 55 -20.63 -15.91 -24.54
C ARG A 55 -19.43 -16.76 -24.14
N ALA A 56 -18.22 -16.44 -24.61
CA ALA A 56 -16.98 -17.13 -24.22
C ALA A 56 -16.55 -16.79 -22.77
N CYS A 57 -16.87 -15.60 -22.28
CA CYS A 57 -16.67 -15.14 -20.90
C CYS A 57 -17.84 -15.52 -19.95
N GLU A 58 -18.99 -15.93 -20.50
CA GLU A 58 -20.18 -16.42 -19.78
C GLU A 58 -20.09 -17.92 -19.50
N ALA A 59 -19.17 -18.64 -20.16
CA ALA A 59 -18.86 -20.01 -19.79
C ALA A 59 -18.46 -20.02 -18.30
N PRO A 60 -19.18 -20.75 -17.44
CA PRO A 60 -18.90 -20.73 -16.02
C PRO A 60 -17.45 -21.19 -15.80
N THR A 61 -16.65 -20.34 -15.16
CA THR A 61 -15.29 -20.73 -14.76
C THR A 61 -15.40 -21.83 -13.71
N ASP A 62 -14.84 -23.00 -13.99
CA ASP A 62 -14.73 -24.07 -13.01
C ASP A 62 -13.66 -23.71 -11.99
N TRP A 63 -14.05 -22.94 -10.97
CA TRP A 63 -13.18 -22.53 -9.88
C TRP A 63 -12.64 -23.71 -9.08
N THR A 64 -13.33 -24.86 -9.07
CA THR A 64 -12.85 -26.07 -8.39
C THR A 64 -11.69 -26.68 -9.15
N ALA A 65 -11.82 -26.86 -10.46
CA ALA A 65 -10.74 -27.36 -11.31
C ALA A 65 -9.53 -26.40 -11.31
N VAL A 66 -9.76 -25.08 -11.41
CA VAL A 66 -8.69 -24.08 -11.30
C VAL A 66 -7.96 -24.21 -9.97
N ARG A 67 -8.67 -24.26 -8.84
CA ARG A 67 -8.05 -24.42 -7.51
C ARG A 67 -7.32 -25.75 -7.34
N ALA A 68 -7.83 -26.83 -7.93
CA ALA A 68 -7.20 -28.15 -7.89
C ALA A 68 -5.90 -28.19 -8.72
N ALA A 69 -5.83 -27.41 -9.80
CA ALA A 69 -4.65 -27.34 -10.68
C ALA A 69 -3.51 -26.46 -10.13
N LEU A 70 -3.76 -25.64 -9.10
CA LEU A 70 -2.74 -24.77 -8.51
C LEU A 70 -1.77 -25.56 -7.62
N THR A 71 -0.48 -25.52 -7.96
CA THR A 71 0.63 -25.96 -7.10
C THR A 71 1.08 -24.78 -6.23
N ILE A 72 0.44 -24.62 -5.07
CA ILE A 72 0.68 -23.51 -4.14
C ILE A 72 0.84 -24.02 -2.71
N ASP A 73 1.55 -23.24 -1.88
CA ASP A 73 1.60 -23.47 -0.44
C ASP A 73 0.22 -23.22 0.18
N ARG A 74 -0.40 -24.28 0.73
CA ARG A 74 -1.71 -24.22 1.40
C ARG A 74 -1.60 -24.07 2.91
N ALA A 75 -0.38 -24.01 3.47
CA ALA A 75 -0.18 -23.77 4.89
C ALA A 75 -0.42 -22.30 5.27
N VAL A 76 -0.34 -21.38 4.32
CA VAL A 76 -0.74 -19.97 4.51
C VAL A 76 -2.25 -19.87 4.31
N ALA A 77 -2.97 -19.54 5.39
CA ALA A 77 -4.42 -19.41 5.38
C ALA A 77 -4.90 -18.14 4.64
N GLU A 78 -6.12 -18.19 4.14
CA GLU A 78 -6.81 -17.00 3.59
C GLU A 78 -7.07 -15.97 4.70
N ILE A 79 -7.10 -14.68 4.33
CA ILE A 79 -7.41 -13.61 5.28
C ILE A 79 -8.92 -13.44 5.47
N GLU A 80 -9.36 -13.18 6.70
CA GLU A 80 -10.80 -13.09 7.02
C GLU A 80 -11.32 -11.65 7.15
N TRP A 81 -10.43 -10.67 7.34
CA TRP A 81 -10.82 -9.28 7.66
C TRP A 81 -11.06 -8.39 6.42
N CYS A 82 -10.68 -8.85 5.23
CA CYS A 82 -10.74 -8.09 3.98
C CYS A 82 -11.66 -8.80 2.99
N THR A 83 -12.89 -8.34 2.85
CA THR A 83 -13.79 -8.83 1.78
C THR A 83 -13.24 -8.42 0.41
N PRO A 84 -12.99 -9.34 -0.54
CA PRO A 84 -12.45 -8.98 -1.85
C PRO A 84 -13.50 -8.34 -2.77
N GLY A 85 -13.03 -7.69 -3.84
CA GLY A 85 -13.83 -7.19 -4.95
C GLY A 85 -14.05 -5.67 -4.95
N SER A 86 -14.36 -5.12 -6.12
CA SER A 86 -14.43 -3.66 -6.32
C SER A 86 -15.49 -2.96 -5.48
N ALA A 87 -16.61 -3.63 -5.16
CA ALA A 87 -17.63 -3.07 -4.28
C ALA A 87 -17.10 -2.87 -2.84
N ALA A 88 -16.45 -3.91 -2.28
CA ALA A 88 -15.82 -3.83 -0.98
C ALA A 88 -14.68 -2.80 -0.95
N ALA A 89 -13.90 -2.72 -2.04
CA ALA A 89 -12.84 -1.74 -2.17
C ALA A 89 -13.33 -0.28 -2.10
N LEU A 90 -14.44 0.04 -2.77
CA LEU A 90 -15.04 1.37 -2.72
C LEU A 90 -15.61 1.71 -1.33
N LEU A 91 -16.19 0.72 -0.64
CA LEU A 91 -16.62 0.88 0.75
C LEU A 91 -15.43 1.13 1.69
N ALA A 92 -14.30 0.44 1.46
CA ALA A 92 -13.08 0.66 2.23
C ALA A 92 -12.49 2.07 2.02
N VAL A 93 -12.58 2.62 0.79
CA VAL A 93 -12.21 4.02 0.51
C VAL A 93 -13.10 4.99 1.28
N ASP A 94 -14.41 4.76 1.25
CA ASP A 94 -15.40 5.60 1.95
C ASP A 94 -15.16 5.58 3.47
N ASP A 95 -14.98 4.40 4.06
CA ASP A 95 -14.67 4.25 5.48
C ASP A 95 -13.36 4.97 5.85
N PHE A 96 -12.30 4.81 5.05
CA PHE A 96 -11.04 5.50 5.31
C PHE A 96 -11.21 7.01 5.31
N ILE A 97 -11.89 7.56 4.30
CA ILE A 97 -12.17 9.00 4.17
C ILE A 97 -12.88 9.53 5.42
N HIS A 98 -13.92 8.85 5.89
CA HIS A 98 -14.76 9.35 6.97
C HIS A 98 -14.20 9.08 8.37
N ALA A 99 -13.51 7.96 8.59
CA ALA A 99 -13.09 7.54 9.93
C ALA A 99 -11.62 7.86 10.27
N ARG A 100 -10.73 7.86 9.26
CA ARG A 100 -9.27 7.73 9.50
C ARG A 100 -8.40 8.75 8.76
N LEU A 101 -8.84 9.26 7.62
CA LEU A 101 -8.08 10.20 6.80
C LEU A 101 -7.61 11.44 7.58
N LYS A 102 -8.47 12.00 8.46
CA LYS A 102 -8.12 13.18 9.28
C LYS A 102 -6.89 12.97 10.17
N ARG A 103 -6.69 11.75 10.69
CA ARG A 103 -5.56 11.42 11.58
C ARG A 103 -4.39 10.75 10.85
N PHE A 104 -4.50 10.56 9.52
CA PHE A 104 -3.50 9.83 8.74
C PHE A 104 -2.12 10.49 8.84
N ALA A 105 -2.03 11.80 8.61
CA ALA A 105 -0.76 12.53 8.64
C ALA A 105 0.01 12.33 9.96
N ASP A 106 -0.69 12.49 11.08
CA ASP A 106 -0.07 12.45 12.41
C ASP A 106 0.15 11.03 12.94
N LYS A 107 -0.70 10.07 12.55
CA LYS A 107 -0.77 8.74 13.19
C LYS A 107 -0.36 7.57 12.30
N ARG A 108 -0.09 7.75 11.00
CA ARG A 108 0.34 6.66 10.09
C ARG A 108 1.61 5.93 10.52
N ASN A 109 2.41 6.52 11.41
CA ASN A 109 3.66 5.94 11.90
C ASN A 109 3.52 5.27 13.28
N ASP A 110 2.34 5.29 13.90
CA ASP A 110 2.07 4.63 15.17
C ASP A 110 1.30 3.32 14.92
N PRO A 111 1.95 2.15 15.05
CA PRO A 111 1.31 0.86 14.79
C PRO A 111 0.21 0.50 15.80
N ASN A 112 0.07 1.24 16.90
CA ASN A 112 -1.02 1.06 17.87
C ASN A 112 -2.29 1.82 17.48
N VAL A 113 -2.26 2.62 16.40
CA VAL A 113 -3.38 3.45 15.95
C VAL A 113 -3.86 3.00 14.59
N ALA A 114 -5.16 2.71 14.47
CA ALA A 114 -5.82 2.43 13.20
C ALA A 114 -5.95 3.70 12.34
N ALA A 115 -4.83 4.18 11.79
CA ALA A 115 -4.77 5.39 10.97
C ALA A 115 -4.65 5.10 9.46
N LEU A 116 -4.14 3.92 9.08
CA LEU A 116 -3.92 3.55 7.69
C LEU A 116 -5.24 3.24 6.96
N SER A 117 -5.21 3.31 5.63
CA SER A 117 -6.39 3.10 4.79
C SER A 117 -6.84 1.65 4.67
N GLY A 118 -5.91 0.70 4.74
CA GLY A 118 -6.20 -0.71 4.46
C GLY A 118 -6.45 -1.01 2.97
N LEU A 119 -6.06 -0.10 2.07
CA LEU A 119 -6.39 -0.20 0.65
C LEU A 119 -5.40 -1.00 -0.19
N SER A 120 -4.21 -1.32 0.34
CA SER A 120 -3.17 -2.03 -0.40
C SER A 120 -3.59 -3.39 -0.99
N PRO A 121 -4.41 -4.24 -0.33
CA PRO A 121 -4.86 -5.49 -0.95
C PRO A 121 -5.69 -5.23 -2.22
N TYR A 122 -6.59 -4.25 -2.18
CA TYR A 122 -7.44 -3.90 -3.31
C TYR A 122 -6.67 -3.26 -4.46
N LEU A 123 -5.67 -2.43 -4.13
CA LEU A 123 -4.81 -1.79 -5.13
C LEU A 123 -3.93 -2.83 -5.84
N HIS A 124 -3.32 -3.74 -5.08
CA HIS A 124 -2.47 -4.81 -5.60
C HIS A 124 -3.21 -5.68 -6.64
N PHE A 125 -4.39 -6.19 -6.30
CA PHE A 125 -5.17 -7.03 -7.21
C PHE A 125 -5.97 -6.24 -8.27
N GLY A 126 -5.77 -4.93 -8.40
CA GLY A 126 -6.50 -4.11 -9.36
C GLY A 126 -8.01 -4.00 -9.10
N GLN A 127 -8.48 -4.41 -7.92
CA GLN A 127 -9.87 -4.31 -7.50
C GLN A 127 -10.29 -2.85 -7.25
N LEU A 128 -9.30 -1.98 -7.02
CA LEU A 128 -9.45 -0.53 -6.90
C LEU A 128 -8.45 0.18 -7.82
N SER A 129 -8.94 1.05 -8.70
CA SER A 129 -8.07 1.97 -9.44
C SER A 129 -7.46 3.01 -8.50
N ALA A 130 -6.13 3.10 -8.45
CA ALA A 130 -5.40 4.12 -7.69
C ALA A 130 -5.82 5.55 -8.10
N GLN A 131 -6.05 5.78 -9.39
CA GLN A 131 -6.55 7.06 -9.89
C GLN A 131 -7.94 7.38 -9.34
N ARG A 132 -8.85 6.39 -9.30
CA ARG A 132 -10.20 6.55 -8.73
C ARG A 132 -10.12 6.90 -7.24
N MET A 133 -9.32 6.16 -6.48
CA MET A 133 -9.08 6.42 -5.06
C MET A 133 -8.55 7.84 -4.82
N ALA A 134 -7.53 8.27 -5.58
CA ALA A 134 -6.95 9.61 -5.46
C ALA A 134 -7.98 10.72 -5.73
N LEU A 135 -8.85 10.54 -6.74
CA LEU A 135 -9.94 11.48 -7.03
C LEU A 135 -10.97 11.56 -5.89
N LEU A 136 -11.34 10.41 -5.30
CA LEU A 136 -12.29 10.35 -4.18
C LEU A 136 -11.73 11.02 -2.93
N VAL A 137 -10.49 10.69 -2.55
CA VAL A 137 -9.82 11.29 -1.38
C VAL A 137 -9.67 12.80 -1.56
N LYS A 138 -9.21 13.24 -2.73
CA LYS A 138 -9.08 14.69 -3.03
C LYS A 138 -10.41 15.43 -2.96
N LYS A 139 -11.52 14.81 -3.38
CA LYS A 139 -12.86 15.40 -3.31
C LYS A 139 -13.35 15.52 -1.86
N SER A 140 -12.95 14.61 -0.98
CA SER A 140 -13.52 14.49 0.37
C SER A 140 -13.09 15.55 1.38
N GLY A 141 -11.87 16.11 1.26
CA GLY A 141 -11.27 16.87 2.35
C GLY A 141 -10.42 18.07 1.92
N GLY A 142 -10.51 18.51 0.67
CA GLY A 142 -9.74 19.66 0.17
C GLY A 142 -8.23 19.48 0.33
N ALA A 143 -7.52 20.55 0.68
CA ALA A 143 -6.06 20.57 0.87
C ALA A 143 -5.65 20.31 2.35
N SER A 144 -6.25 19.32 3.02
CA SER A 144 -5.85 18.94 4.38
C SER A 144 -4.54 18.13 4.40
N ASP A 145 -3.81 18.19 5.51
CA ASP A 145 -2.56 17.44 5.69
C ASP A 145 -2.77 15.94 5.55
N GLY A 146 -3.91 15.41 6.04
CA GLY A 146 -4.28 14.01 5.86
C GLY A 146 -4.42 13.61 4.38
N VAL A 147 -5.06 14.46 3.57
CA VAL A 147 -5.18 14.26 2.11
C VAL A 147 -3.82 14.34 1.44
N ALA A 148 -3.03 15.37 1.75
CA ALA A 148 -1.71 15.56 1.13
C ALA A 148 -0.76 14.40 1.45
N ALA A 149 -0.64 14.04 2.74
CA ALA A 149 0.19 12.92 3.18
C ALA A 149 -0.28 11.58 2.58
N PHE A 150 -1.59 11.35 2.47
CA PHE A 150 -2.10 10.12 1.86
C PHE A 150 -1.81 10.06 0.36
N LEU A 151 -1.99 11.16 -0.38
CA LEU A 151 -1.74 11.18 -1.82
C LEU A 151 -0.25 11.07 -2.17
N GLU A 152 0.63 11.60 -1.32
CA GLU A 152 2.09 11.37 -1.45
C GLU A 152 2.41 9.86 -1.41
N GLU A 153 1.90 9.13 -0.42
CA GLU A 153 2.14 7.69 -0.32
C GLU A 153 1.44 6.92 -1.45
N ALA A 154 0.17 7.23 -1.73
CA ALA A 154 -0.67 6.41 -2.60
C ALA A 154 -0.49 6.70 -4.11
N VAL A 155 0.12 7.84 -4.46
CA VAL A 155 0.46 8.22 -5.84
C VAL A 155 1.96 8.24 -6.02
N VAL A 156 2.68 9.14 -5.33
CA VAL A 156 4.12 9.35 -5.58
C VAL A 156 4.93 8.12 -5.20
N ARG A 157 4.82 7.62 -3.96
CA ARG A 157 5.60 6.45 -3.53
C ARG A 157 5.22 5.19 -4.29
N ARG A 158 3.91 4.98 -4.53
CA ARG A 158 3.42 3.83 -5.27
C ARG A 158 3.91 3.79 -6.72
N GLU A 159 3.79 4.89 -7.45
CA GLU A 159 4.20 4.94 -8.86
C GLU A 159 5.72 5.05 -9.01
N LEU A 160 6.42 5.57 -7.99
CA LEU A 160 7.88 5.49 -7.92
C LEU A 160 8.37 4.04 -7.77
N ALA A 161 7.59 3.17 -7.11
CA ALA A 161 7.94 1.76 -7.03
C ALA A 161 7.83 1.07 -8.40
N ASP A 162 6.74 1.33 -9.14
CA ASP A 162 6.59 0.88 -10.53
C ASP A 162 7.75 1.42 -11.40
N ASN A 163 8.10 2.71 -11.24
CA ASN A 163 9.24 3.31 -11.94
C ASN A 163 10.54 2.54 -11.70
N PHE A 164 10.87 2.22 -10.44
CA PHE A 164 12.09 1.49 -10.11
C PHE A 164 12.08 0.09 -10.74
N CYS A 165 11.04 -0.70 -10.51
CA CYS A 165 10.96 -2.06 -11.08
C CYS A 165 10.92 -2.08 -12.60
N PHE A 166 10.38 -1.04 -13.25
CA PHE A 166 10.37 -0.90 -14.70
C PHE A 166 11.76 -0.56 -15.28
N TYR A 167 12.48 0.36 -14.65
CA TYR A 167 13.75 0.87 -15.19
C TYR A 167 15.01 0.18 -14.64
N GLN A 168 14.90 -0.57 -13.54
CA GLN A 168 16.01 -1.33 -12.95
C GLN A 168 15.74 -2.84 -13.07
N PRO A 169 16.36 -3.54 -14.04
CA PRO A 169 16.18 -4.99 -14.20
C PRO A 169 16.59 -5.82 -12.99
N HIS A 170 17.48 -5.29 -12.14
CA HIS A 170 17.95 -5.92 -10.91
C HIS A 170 17.22 -5.40 -9.67
N TYR A 171 15.91 -5.14 -9.78
CA TYR A 171 15.14 -4.49 -8.71
C TYR A 171 15.07 -5.30 -7.41
N ASP A 172 15.30 -6.60 -7.48
CA ASP A 172 15.24 -7.59 -6.40
C ASP A 172 16.62 -8.09 -5.95
N SER A 173 17.71 -7.46 -6.39
CA SER A 173 19.07 -7.87 -6.05
C SER A 173 19.99 -6.67 -5.76
N LEU A 174 21.12 -6.88 -5.07
CA LEU A 174 22.04 -5.79 -4.73
C LEU A 174 22.65 -5.09 -5.95
N GLN A 175 22.65 -5.74 -7.11
CA GLN A 175 23.07 -5.13 -8.37
C GLN A 175 22.18 -3.94 -8.77
N GLY A 176 20.95 -3.87 -8.26
CA GLY A 176 20.06 -2.73 -8.44
C GLY A 176 20.28 -1.56 -7.48
N ALA A 177 21.18 -1.70 -6.49
CA ALA A 177 21.47 -0.65 -5.53
C ALA A 177 22.18 0.55 -6.18
N ALA A 178 21.95 1.75 -5.65
CA ALA A 178 22.73 2.93 -6.04
C ALA A 178 24.20 2.75 -5.62
N GLY A 179 25.15 3.31 -6.38
CA GLY A 179 26.59 3.14 -6.13
C GLY A 179 27.01 3.43 -4.69
N TRP A 180 26.51 4.53 -4.10
CA TRP A 180 26.81 4.88 -2.71
C TRP A 180 26.40 3.79 -1.70
N ALA A 181 25.27 3.13 -1.94
CA ALA A 181 24.72 2.12 -1.05
C ALA A 181 25.45 0.79 -1.25
N TYR A 182 25.66 0.40 -2.52
CA TYR A 182 26.42 -0.80 -2.86
C TYR A 182 27.82 -0.76 -2.26
N GLU A 183 28.57 0.32 -2.51
CA GLU A 183 29.93 0.51 -1.98
C GLU A 183 29.94 0.48 -0.45
N SER A 184 28.96 1.13 0.18
CA SER A 184 28.88 1.15 1.63
C SER A 184 28.56 -0.21 2.23
N LEU A 185 27.67 -0.99 1.62
CA LEU A 185 27.34 -2.35 2.07
C LEU A 185 28.52 -3.31 1.87
N GLN A 186 29.21 -3.22 0.74
CA GLN A 186 30.40 -4.02 0.45
C GLN A 186 31.53 -3.75 1.44
N LYS A 187 31.76 -2.48 1.81
CA LYS A 187 32.76 -2.10 2.82
C LYS A 187 32.51 -2.78 4.17
N HIS A 188 31.26 -3.01 4.53
CA HIS A 188 30.84 -3.59 5.82
C HIS A 188 30.45 -5.06 5.72
N ALA A 189 30.70 -5.72 4.57
CA ALA A 189 30.29 -7.10 4.32
C ALA A 189 30.96 -8.12 5.28
N THR A 190 32.13 -7.80 5.82
CA THR A 190 32.90 -8.66 6.74
C THR A 190 32.76 -8.26 8.21
N ASP A 191 31.97 -7.24 8.53
CA ASP A 191 31.76 -6.83 9.92
C ASP A 191 31.16 -7.98 10.74
N PRO A 192 31.57 -8.18 12.00
CA PRO A 192 30.93 -9.16 12.85
C PRO A 192 29.47 -8.77 13.12
N ARG A 193 28.54 -9.72 12.96
CA ARG A 193 27.13 -9.54 13.32
C ARG A 193 26.94 -9.99 14.77
N GLU A 194 26.27 -9.17 15.58
CA GLU A 194 26.01 -9.51 16.98
C GLU A 194 25.17 -10.79 17.10
N LYS A 195 24.20 -10.95 16.18
CA LYS A 195 23.30 -12.10 16.11
C LYS A 195 23.05 -12.48 14.66
N LEU A 196 22.83 -13.77 14.44
CA LEU A 196 22.44 -14.33 13.16
C LEU A 196 21.21 -15.20 13.38
N TYR A 197 20.23 -15.05 12.49
CA TYR A 197 19.05 -15.89 12.48
C TYR A 197 18.91 -16.60 11.13
N SER A 198 18.47 -17.85 11.17
CA SER A 198 18.07 -18.57 9.96
C SER A 198 16.73 -18.04 9.41
N LEU A 199 16.42 -18.40 8.16
CA LEU A 199 15.11 -18.11 7.59
C LEU A 199 13.98 -18.68 8.47
N GLU A 200 14.15 -19.90 8.97
CA GLU A 200 13.15 -20.60 9.80
C GLU A 200 12.94 -19.88 11.15
N GLU A 201 14.00 -19.37 11.78
CA GLU A 201 13.89 -18.60 13.02
C GLU A 201 13.21 -17.25 12.82
N LEU A 202 13.56 -16.56 11.72
CA LEU A 202 12.93 -15.30 11.33
C LEU A 202 11.46 -15.52 10.98
N GLU A 203 11.15 -16.51 10.16
CA GLU A 203 9.79 -16.87 9.75
C GLU A 203 8.91 -17.21 10.96
N ALA A 204 9.43 -18.02 11.89
CA ALA A 204 8.75 -18.42 13.11
C ALA A 204 8.67 -17.33 14.19
N ALA A 205 9.16 -16.11 13.92
CA ALA A 205 9.19 -15.00 14.86
C ALA A 205 9.95 -15.33 16.17
N LYS A 206 11.11 -15.98 16.06
CA LYS A 206 11.94 -16.46 17.17
C LYS A 206 13.25 -15.67 17.30
N THR A 207 13.16 -14.35 17.23
CA THR A 207 14.30 -13.47 17.52
C THR A 207 14.31 -13.03 18.99
N HIS A 208 15.34 -12.31 19.40
CA HIS A 208 15.45 -11.73 20.73
C HIS A 208 14.62 -10.44 20.91
N GLU A 209 14.16 -9.78 19.84
CA GLU A 209 13.38 -8.55 19.97
C GLU A 209 11.88 -8.82 19.84
N ASP A 210 11.14 -8.50 20.90
CA ASP A 210 9.69 -8.73 20.99
C ASP A 210 8.88 -7.98 19.91
N ILE A 211 9.22 -6.73 19.59
CA ILE A 211 8.52 -5.94 18.56
C ILE A 211 8.81 -6.42 17.14
N TRP A 212 9.99 -7.01 16.88
CA TRP A 212 10.28 -7.62 15.58
C TRP A 212 9.44 -8.88 15.41
N ASN A 213 9.44 -9.73 16.44
CA ASN A 213 8.62 -10.93 16.47
C ASN A 213 7.12 -10.61 16.36
N ALA A 214 6.66 -9.54 17.02
CA ALA A 214 5.29 -9.04 16.91
C ALA A 214 4.93 -8.59 15.48
N ALA A 215 5.84 -7.91 14.79
CA ALA A 215 5.63 -7.53 13.39
C ALA A 215 5.55 -8.74 12.45
N GLN A 216 6.45 -9.72 12.63
CA GLN A 216 6.40 -10.97 11.88
C GLN A 216 5.07 -11.71 12.12
N ARG A 217 4.65 -11.85 13.39
CA ARG A 217 3.37 -12.48 13.74
C ARG A 217 2.16 -11.72 13.21
N GLN A 218 2.19 -10.38 13.20
CA GLN A 218 1.15 -9.58 12.54
C GLN A 218 1.04 -9.95 11.06
N MET A 219 2.17 -9.99 10.35
CA MET A 219 2.17 -10.33 8.92
C MET A 219 1.59 -11.72 8.67
N MET A 220 2.02 -12.73 9.44
CA MET A 220 1.52 -14.10 9.27
C MET A 220 0.02 -14.22 9.61
N ALA A 221 -0.45 -13.54 10.65
CA ALA A 221 -1.83 -13.66 11.12
C ALA A 221 -2.83 -12.87 10.28
N THR A 222 -2.44 -11.71 9.73
CA THR A 222 -3.36 -10.82 9.02
C THR A 222 -3.06 -10.69 7.53
N GLY A 223 -1.96 -11.27 7.06
CA GLY A 223 -1.42 -11.00 5.74
C GLY A 223 -1.02 -9.52 5.53
N LYS A 224 -0.89 -8.72 6.59
CA LYS A 224 -0.64 -7.27 6.46
C LYS A 224 0.05 -6.66 7.68
N MET A 225 1.38 -6.52 7.58
CA MET A 225 2.18 -5.80 8.55
C MET A 225 1.94 -4.28 8.46
N HIS A 226 1.96 -3.58 9.60
CA HIS A 226 1.88 -2.12 9.65
C HIS A 226 3.08 -1.48 8.92
N GLY A 227 2.84 -0.42 8.13
CA GLY A 227 3.86 0.17 7.24
C GLY A 227 5.13 0.63 7.95
N PHE A 228 4.99 1.26 9.13
CA PHE A 228 6.15 1.61 9.95
C PHE A 228 6.96 0.39 10.39
N MET A 229 6.28 -0.70 10.72
CA MET A 229 6.94 -1.93 11.17
C MET A 229 7.59 -2.69 10.02
N ARG A 230 7.11 -2.58 8.77
CA ARG A 230 7.82 -3.14 7.60
C ARG A 230 9.22 -2.55 7.45
N MET A 231 9.37 -1.25 7.66
CA MET A 231 10.68 -0.56 7.63
C MET A 231 11.62 -1.10 8.73
N TYR A 232 11.11 -1.21 9.97
CA TYR A 232 11.87 -1.75 11.09
C TYR A 232 12.28 -3.21 10.85
N TRP A 233 11.30 -4.02 10.47
CA TRP A 233 11.43 -5.46 10.25
C TRP A 233 12.50 -5.77 9.20
N ALA A 234 12.45 -5.15 8.03
CA ALA A 234 13.42 -5.42 6.96
C ALA A 234 14.83 -4.92 7.32
N LYS A 235 14.95 -3.79 8.05
CA LYS A 235 16.25 -3.31 8.52
C LYS A 235 16.90 -4.24 9.54
N LYS A 236 16.10 -4.88 10.39
CA LYS A 236 16.62 -5.88 11.34
C LYS A 236 17.02 -7.18 10.67
N ILE A 237 16.37 -7.56 9.55
CA ILE A 237 16.85 -8.68 8.74
C ILE A 237 18.28 -8.37 8.23
N LEU A 238 18.54 -7.16 7.71
CA LEU A 238 19.92 -6.76 7.34
C LEU A 238 20.90 -6.84 8.52
N GLU A 239 20.48 -6.46 9.73
CA GLU A 239 21.34 -6.52 10.92
C GLU A 239 21.68 -7.96 11.35
N TRP A 240 20.79 -8.92 11.08
CA TRP A 240 20.83 -10.27 11.65
C TRP A 240 20.96 -11.40 10.63
N THR A 241 21.41 -11.09 9.42
CA THR A 241 21.74 -12.10 8.40
C THR A 241 23.22 -12.01 7.99
N PRO A 242 23.79 -13.10 7.44
CA PRO A 242 25.21 -13.15 7.09
C PRO A 242 25.63 -12.14 6.03
N SER A 243 24.73 -11.71 5.14
CA SER A 243 25.02 -10.73 4.10
C SER A 243 23.79 -9.91 3.70
N PRO A 244 23.97 -8.73 3.07
CA PRO A 244 22.87 -7.93 2.53
C PRO A 244 22.10 -8.63 1.39
N GLU A 245 22.74 -9.49 0.60
CA GLU A 245 22.07 -10.33 -0.41
C GLU A 245 21.11 -11.31 0.26
N GLU A 246 21.58 -12.00 1.30
CA GLU A 246 20.75 -12.94 2.06
C GLU A 246 19.62 -12.20 2.80
N ALA A 247 19.90 -11.00 3.31
CA ALA A 247 18.90 -10.15 3.94
C ALA A 247 17.76 -9.81 2.98
N LEU A 248 18.12 -9.37 1.78
CA LEU A 248 17.17 -8.97 0.75
C LEU A 248 16.34 -10.17 0.29
N ARG A 249 16.99 -11.32 0.06
CA ARG A 249 16.33 -12.57 -0.32
C ARG A 249 15.30 -13.01 0.72
N ILE A 250 15.68 -13.01 2.01
CA ILE A 250 14.77 -13.40 3.11
C ILE A 250 13.62 -12.39 3.25
N ALA A 251 13.91 -11.09 3.19
CA ALA A 251 12.87 -10.06 3.30
C ALA A 251 11.84 -10.14 2.16
N ILE A 252 12.30 -10.33 0.92
CA ILE A 252 11.42 -10.52 -0.24
C ILE A 252 10.59 -11.80 -0.08
N TYR A 253 11.24 -12.92 0.25
CA TYR A 253 10.55 -14.20 0.43
C TYR A 253 9.41 -14.11 1.46
N LEU A 254 9.70 -13.58 2.66
CA LEU A 254 8.71 -13.48 3.72
C LEU A 254 7.60 -12.47 3.38
N ASN A 255 7.94 -11.36 2.72
CA ASN A 255 6.94 -10.40 2.26
C ASN A 255 5.99 -11.05 1.24
N ASP A 256 6.54 -11.75 0.24
CA ASP A 256 5.77 -12.32 -0.87
C ASP A 256 4.97 -13.55 -0.47
N LYS A 257 5.44 -14.30 0.54
CA LYS A 257 4.74 -15.45 1.12
C LYS A 257 3.51 -15.04 1.93
N TYR A 258 3.64 -14.02 2.79
CA TYR A 258 2.60 -13.71 3.78
C TYR A 258 1.81 -12.44 3.48
N SER A 259 2.38 -11.41 2.84
CA SER A 259 1.64 -10.19 2.60
C SER A 259 0.62 -10.35 1.47
N ILE A 260 -0.65 -10.03 1.75
CA ILE A 260 -1.71 -10.00 0.73
C ILE A 260 -1.45 -8.95 -0.36
N ASP A 261 -0.61 -7.96 -0.05
CA ASP A 261 -0.12 -6.92 -0.95
C ASP A 261 1.37 -7.12 -1.31
N GLY A 262 1.90 -8.35 -1.15
CA GLY A 262 3.24 -8.75 -1.60
C GLY A 262 3.27 -9.16 -3.07
N ARG A 263 4.45 -9.58 -3.58
CA ARG A 263 4.70 -9.85 -5.03
C ARG A 263 4.32 -8.65 -5.90
N ASP A 264 4.73 -7.48 -5.42
CA ASP A 264 4.31 -6.19 -5.91
C ASP A 264 5.54 -5.27 -6.01
N PRO A 265 5.62 -4.35 -6.98
CA PRO A 265 6.69 -3.35 -7.04
C PRO A 265 6.92 -2.64 -5.71
N ASN A 266 5.84 -2.33 -4.97
CA ASN A 266 5.95 -1.71 -3.64
C ASN A 266 6.62 -2.62 -2.61
N GLY A 267 6.46 -3.95 -2.73
CA GLY A 267 7.13 -4.94 -1.89
C GLY A 267 8.63 -4.98 -2.14
N TYR A 268 9.04 -5.11 -3.41
CA TYR A 268 10.46 -5.11 -3.79
C TYR A 268 11.15 -3.80 -3.40
N VAL A 269 10.54 -2.66 -3.73
CA VAL A 269 11.10 -1.34 -3.40
C VAL A 269 11.04 -1.06 -1.90
N GLY A 270 10.05 -1.57 -1.17
CA GLY A 270 10.01 -1.48 0.29
C GLY A 270 11.18 -2.21 0.95
N CYS A 271 11.47 -3.44 0.49
CA CYS A 271 12.64 -4.20 0.95
C CYS A 271 13.96 -3.53 0.52
N GLY A 272 14.04 -3.09 -0.74
CA GLY A 272 15.18 -2.36 -1.29
C GLY A 272 15.45 -1.03 -0.59
N TRP A 273 14.43 -0.25 -0.24
CA TRP A 273 14.59 0.97 0.56
C TRP A 273 15.18 0.66 1.94
N ALA A 274 14.72 -0.43 2.56
CA ALA A 274 15.15 -0.81 3.89
C ALA A 274 16.61 -1.31 3.92
N ILE A 275 16.99 -2.12 2.94
CA ILE A 275 18.24 -2.91 2.92
C ILE A 275 19.30 -2.28 2.01
N MET A 276 18.91 -1.75 0.86
CA MET A 276 19.78 -1.18 -0.17
C MET A 276 19.72 0.34 -0.27
N GLY A 277 18.89 1.00 0.54
CA GLY A 277 18.75 2.46 0.51
C GLY A 277 18.09 3.00 -0.77
N THR A 278 17.35 2.18 -1.51
CA THR A 278 16.62 2.60 -2.71
C THR A 278 15.70 3.79 -2.40
N HIS A 279 15.85 4.90 -3.13
CA HIS A 279 15.14 6.16 -2.90
C HIS A 279 15.35 6.81 -1.50
N ASP A 280 16.42 6.43 -0.80
CA ASP A 280 16.90 7.11 0.40
C ASP A 280 18.25 7.79 0.13
N MET A 281 18.73 8.54 1.10
CA MET A 281 20.07 9.13 1.13
C MET A 281 21.00 8.32 2.06
N GLY A 282 22.31 8.57 1.96
CA GLY A 282 23.28 8.02 2.92
C GLY A 282 23.15 8.68 4.30
N TRP A 283 23.28 7.86 5.33
CA TRP A 283 23.24 8.26 6.74
C TRP A 283 24.62 8.10 7.40
N ALA A 284 24.71 8.43 8.69
CA ALA A 284 25.92 8.21 9.47
C ALA A 284 26.37 6.74 9.36
N GLU A 285 27.65 6.53 9.06
CA GLU A 285 28.23 5.21 8.84
C GLU A 285 28.28 4.40 10.14
N ARG A 286 27.90 3.12 10.09
CA ARG A 286 27.85 2.20 11.23
C ARG A 286 28.30 0.81 10.82
N PRO A 287 28.80 -0.01 11.76
CA PRO A 287 29.03 -1.41 11.48
C PRO A 287 27.78 -2.11 10.95
N VAL A 288 27.98 -3.08 10.06
CA VAL A 288 26.96 -3.86 9.34
C VAL A 288 26.14 -3.04 8.34
N PHE A 289 25.54 -1.93 8.77
CA PHE A 289 24.67 -1.10 7.91
C PHE A 289 25.44 -0.21 6.93
N GLY A 290 26.71 0.09 7.21
CA GLY A 290 27.39 1.20 6.57
C GLY A 290 26.54 2.47 6.69
N LYS A 291 26.21 3.09 5.56
CA LYS A 291 25.43 4.32 5.46
C LYS A 291 23.94 4.08 5.22
N ILE A 292 23.46 2.83 5.26
CA ILE A 292 22.02 2.55 5.19
C ILE A 292 21.34 3.11 6.44
N ARG A 293 20.16 3.73 6.27
CA ARG A 293 19.40 4.31 7.39
C ARG A 293 19.18 3.26 8.48
N TYR A 294 19.65 3.54 9.69
CA TYR A 294 19.47 2.66 10.83
C TYR A 294 18.14 2.91 11.56
N MET A 295 17.49 1.84 12.04
CA MET A 295 16.36 1.89 12.95
C MET A 295 16.60 0.92 14.11
N ASN A 296 16.33 1.34 15.34
CA ASN A 296 16.55 0.52 16.53
C ASN A 296 15.39 0.53 17.50
N TYR A 297 15.43 -0.44 18.41
CA TYR A 297 14.43 -0.68 19.44
C TYR A 297 14.14 0.58 20.27
N ALA A 298 15.19 1.22 20.79
CA ALA A 298 15.06 2.45 21.58
C ALA A 298 14.45 3.61 20.77
N GLY A 299 14.70 3.67 19.47
CA GLY A 299 14.10 4.63 18.54
C GLY A 299 12.60 4.39 18.38
N CYS A 300 12.16 3.14 18.32
CA CYS A 300 10.74 2.78 18.30
C CYS A 300 10.06 3.14 19.64
N LYS A 301 10.72 2.86 20.77
CA LYS A 301 10.23 3.21 22.12
C LYS A 301 9.92 4.71 22.29
N ARG A 302 10.67 5.58 21.63
CA ARG A 302 10.43 7.04 21.64
C ARG A 302 9.27 7.47 20.73
N LYS A 303 8.85 6.64 19.79
CA LYS A 303 7.84 6.97 18.77
C LYS A 303 6.45 6.43 19.09
N PHE A 304 6.37 5.27 19.72
CA PHE A 304 5.09 4.64 20.10
C PHE A 304 5.26 3.68 21.28
N ASP A 305 4.14 3.26 21.85
CA ASP A 305 4.11 2.25 22.92
C ASP A 305 4.45 0.86 22.36
N ILE A 306 5.74 0.50 22.46
CA ILE A 306 6.27 -0.78 21.99
C ILE A 306 5.74 -1.97 22.79
N ALA A 307 5.47 -1.80 24.08
CA ALA A 307 4.99 -2.89 24.94
C ALA A 307 3.56 -3.25 24.57
N ARG A 308 2.71 -2.23 24.32
CA ARG A 308 1.37 -2.43 23.79
C ARG A 308 1.38 -3.15 22.45
N TYR A 309 2.26 -2.75 21.52
CA TYR A 309 2.36 -3.39 20.22
C TYR A 309 2.83 -4.84 20.34
N ALA A 310 3.87 -5.10 21.14
CA ALA A 310 4.39 -6.44 21.38
C ALA A 310 3.33 -7.36 21.99
N ALA A 311 2.60 -6.88 23.00
CA ALA A 311 1.53 -7.62 23.66
C ALA A 311 0.37 -7.95 22.70
N ALA A 312 -0.03 -7.00 21.84
CA ALA A 312 -1.11 -7.20 20.88
C ALA A 312 -0.85 -8.38 19.92
N TRP A 313 0.42 -8.67 19.64
CA TRP A 313 0.84 -9.72 18.70
C TRP A 313 1.64 -10.84 19.38
N ALA A 314 1.62 -10.98 20.70
CA ALA A 314 2.40 -12.01 21.41
C ALA A 314 1.91 -13.44 21.13
N GLY A 315 0.60 -13.63 20.87
CA GLY A 315 -0.06 -14.95 20.73
C GLY A 315 -0.68 -15.25 19.36
N GLY A 316 -0.27 -14.56 18.29
CA GLY A 316 -0.63 -14.95 16.92
C GLY A 316 -2.07 -14.68 16.44
N GLY A 317 -2.88 -13.86 17.12
CA GLY A 317 -4.23 -13.56 16.59
C GLY A 317 -5.15 -12.61 17.36
N ALA A 318 -4.72 -11.99 18.47
CA ALA A 318 -5.67 -11.36 19.39
C ALA A 318 -6.38 -10.09 18.90
N GLN A 319 -6.03 -9.51 17.73
CA GLN A 319 -6.55 -8.19 17.33
C GLN A 319 -6.70 -7.96 15.81
N VAL A 320 -7.08 -8.99 15.04
CA VAL A 320 -7.42 -8.79 13.61
C VAL A 320 -8.54 -7.74 13.46
N ASP A 321 -9.53 -7.77 14.36
CA ASP A 321 -10.68 -6.86 14.33
C ASP A 321 -10.35 -5.38 14.61
N THR A 322 -9.26 -5.07 15.32
CA THR A 322 -8.99 -3.69 15.78
C THR A 322 -8.22 -2.84 14.79
N LEU A 323 -7.55 -3.44 13.79
CA LEU A 323 -6.82 -2.71 12.75
C LEU A 323 -7.75 -1.94 11.80
N PHE A 324 -8.99 -2.41 11.64
CA PHE A 324 -9.95 -1.90 10.66
C PHE A 324 -11.38 -1.72 11.20
N LYS A 325 -11.57 -1.62 12.53
CA LYS A 325 -12.90 -1.46 13.16
C LYS A 325 -13.74 -0.44 12.37
N LYS A 326 -14.86 -0.94 11.80
CA LYS A 326 -15.92 -0.11 11.19
C LYS A 326 -16.29 0.97 12.19
N GLY A 327 -16.17 2.24 11.80
CA GLY A 327 -16.71 3.35 12.58
C GLY A 327 -18.23 3.30 12.59
N SER A 328 -18.84 2.49 13.45
CA SER A 328 -20.27 2.57 13.75
C SER A 328 -20.52 3.63 14.83
N GLU A 329 -20.16 4.88 14.54
CA GLU A 329 -20.81 6.00 15.25
C GLU A 329 -22.19 6.21 14.61
N LYS A 330 -23.22 6.03 15.44
CA LYS A 330 -24.65 6.17 15.15
C LYS A 330 -24.93 7.28 14.14
N ARG A 331 -25.24 6.93 12.89
CA ARG A 331 -26.05 7.80 12.03
C ARG A 331 -27.44 7.83 12.64
N GLY A 332 -27.75 8.89 13.38
CA GLY A 332 -29.10 9.16 13.86
C GLY A 332 -30.06 9.14 12.67
N SER A 333 -31.10 8.32 12.76
CA SER A 333 -32.22 8.33 11.84
C SER A 333 -32.90 9.69 11.93
N ALA A 334 -32.66 10.58 10.96
CA ALA A 334 -33.55 11.69 10.72
C ALA A 334 -34.83 11.11 10.09
N SER A 335 -35.78 10.69 10.94
CA SER A 335 -37.14 10.42 10.47
C SER A 335 -37.80 11.76 10.16
N THR A 336 -37.99 12.03 8.87
CA THR A 336 -38.90 13.06 8.40
C THR A 336 -40.33 12.64 8.71
N ALA A 337 -40.81 12.96 9.91
CA ALA A 337 -42.23 12.91 10.24
C ALA A 337 -42.92 14.08 9.53
N ALA A 338 -43.62 13.78 8.44
CA ALA A 338 -44.53 14.71 7.81
C ALA A 338 -45.69 15.03 8.79
N SER A 339 -45.75 16.29 9.21
CA SER A 339 -46.85 16.84 10.01
C SER A 339 -48.12 16.94 9.16
N THR A 340 -49.04 15.99 9.31
CA THR A 340 -50.42 16.10 8.84
C THR A 340 -51.23 16.93 9.85
N LYS A 341 -51.55 18.18 9.52
CA LYS A 341 -52.57 18.98 10.24
C LYS A 341 -53.97 18.50 9.84
N PRO A 342 -54.92 18.31 10.78
CA PRO A 342 -56.30 18.00 10.43
C PRO A 342 -57.04 19.29 10.01
N LYS A 343 -57.76 19.23 8.88
CA LYS A 343 -58.71 20.25 8.45
C LYS A 343 -59.89 20.27 9.45
N LYS A 344 -60.13 21.42 10.06
CA LYS A 344 -61.39 21.73 10.75
C LYS A 344 -62.52 21.79 9.72
N ALA A 345 -63.55 20.98 9.93
CA ALA A 345 -64.86 21.18 9.32
C ALA A 345 -65.53 22.41 9.94
N ARG A 346 -66.10 23.28 9.11
CA ARG A 346 -67.10 24.26 9.51
C ARG A 346 -68.42 23.86 8.85
N SER A 347 -69.46 23.85 9.68
CA SER A 347 -70.88 23.90 9.33
C SER A 347 -71.20 24.98 8.32
#